data_AF-A0A959FKD6-F1
#
_entry.id   AF-A0A959FKD6-F1
#
_cell.length_a   1.000
_cell.length_b   1.000
_cell.length_c   1.000
_cell.angle_alpha   90.00
_cell.angle_beta   90.00
_cell.angle_gamma   90.00
#
_symmetry.space_group_name_H-M   'P 1'
#
loop_
_entity.id
_entity.type
_entity.pdbx_description
1 polymer ?
#
loop_
_entity_poly.entity_id
_entity_poly.type
_entity_poly.pdbx_seq_one_letter_code
_entity_poly.pdbx_strand_id
1 'polypeptide(L)'
;VLAIRSDRFHLLDKLSDYLPKILNNCLEIAPLAPRQARAAITEPAMAAGDFGSLRFTYEPAALATIMHFLTKGGQQAVDTTQLQIICHHLEKSIAESEAPEITTADVGDLPAIIEHYYDERIQRIVGNDQQLAARKLIEDGLIFEEEERRLSLYEGQIYQSFGLTTTTLRTLVDSHLLRAEPSLQGGYTYELSHDTLVPPILKAKAIRKAEERARAEAEAARAWELERTRERQKRRRAYTLAALGLLLAVIAIGAAILAYRQSQALQAANQQLLRSNYSLQLSSATELKVQGKYQPALELLRQARPAAQSLNDGSLITIDSLLDDWSALADWMPQADSLAAIAEFRTASQLYEQANERSPDAYIDNKLRQTREQLEIAFKDYLGRAEAMLNAGQRSRAIGFYEAARALKPNDPEVAEILRQLRQ
;
A
#
# COMPACT_ATOMS: atom_id res chain seq x y z
N VAL A 1 3.35 -79.20 -38.05
CA VAL A 1 2.11 -78.65 -37.46
C VAL A 1 2.21 -77.13 -37.53
N LEU A 2 1.20 -76.45 -38.05
CA LEU A 2 1.12 -74.97 -38.08
C LEU A 2 0.01 -74.54 -37.13
N ALA A 3 0.28 -73.58 -36.25
CA ALA A 3 -0.71 -72.99 -35.36
C ALA A 3 -1.07 -71.59 -35.87
N ILE A 4 -2.36 -71.28 -35.91
CA ILE A 4 -2.88 -69.97 -36.31
C ILE A 4 -4.00 -69.55 -35.37
N ARG A 5 -4.14 -68.25 -35.11
CA ARG A 5 -5.30 -67.72 -34.40
C ARG A 5 -6.56 -67.92 -35.26
N SER A 6 -7.69 -68.17 -34.60
CA SER A 6 -8.98 -68.39 -35.26
C SER A 6 -9.43 -67.17 -36.11
N ASP A 7 -9.22 -65.95 -35.62
CA ASP A 7 -9.54 -64.70 -36.34
C ASP A 7 -8.68 -64.48 -37.60
N ARG A 8 -7.47 -65.04 -37.63
CA ARG A 8 -6.56 -65.00 -38.79
C ARG A 8 -6.64 -66.24 -39.66
N PHE A 9 -7.47 -67.22 -39.32
CA PHE A 9 -7.61 -68.48 -40.06
C PHE A 9 -7.92 -68.27 -41.54
N HIS A 10 -8.71 -67.22 -41.86
CA HIS A 10 -9.03 -66.82 -43.23
C HIS A 10 -7.80 -66.51 -44.10
N LEU A 11 -6.63 -66.19 -43.51
CA LEU A 11 -5.41 -65.95 -44.27
C LEU A 11 -4.85 -67.22 -44.91
N LEU A 12 -5.15 -68.40 -44.36
CA LEU A 12 -4.71 -69.68 -44.93
C LEU A 12 -5.40 -69.98 -46.26
N ASP A 13 -6.60 -69.43 -46.49
CA ASP A 13 -7.32 -69.63 -47.74
C ASP A 13 -6.56 -69.05 -48.94
N LYS A 14 -5.76 -67.99 -48.73
CA LYS A 14 -4.89 -67.41 -49.76
C LYS A 14 -3.81 -68.38 -50.27
N LEU A 15 -3.56 -69.45 -49.53
CA LEU A 15 -2.58 -70.48 -49.89
C LEU A 15 -3.25 -71.70 -50.54
N SER A 16 -4.58 -71.78 -50.58
CA SER A 16 -5.33 -72.93 -51.10
C SER A 16 -4.97 -73.27 -52.55
N ASP A 17 -4.69 -72.26 -53.39
CA ASP A 17 -4.28 -72.46 -54.79
C ASP A 17 -2.94 -73.20 -54.93
N TYR A 18 -2.02 -72.99 -53.98
CA TYR A 18 -0.69 -73.60 -53.97
C TYR A 18 -0.63 -74.86 -53.10
N LEU A 19 -1.50 -74.93 -52.08
CA LEU A 19 -1.59 -76.02 -51.11
C LEU A 19 -3.06 -76.45 -50.91
N PRO A 20 -3.65 -77.20 -51.87
CA PRO A 20 -5.09 -77.49 -51.88
C PRO A 20 -5.62 -78.29 -50.68
N LYS A 21 -4.73 -78.90 -49.88
CA LYS A 21 -5.09 -79.68 -48.69
C LYS A 21 -4.82 -78.94 -47.38
N ILE A 22 -4.46 -77.65 -47.42
CA ILE A 22 -4.03 -76.87 -46.24
C ILE A 22 -5.12 -76.79 -45.16
N LEU A 23 -6.40 -76.85 -45.56
CA LEU A 23 -7.55 -76.76 -44.64
C LEU A 23 -8.16 -78.12 -44.26
N ASN A 24 -7.62 -79.24 -44.74
CA ASN A 24 -8.25 -80.55 -44.55
C ASN A 24 -8.18 -81.08 -43.11
N ASN A 25 -7.18 -80.66 -42.33
CA ASN A 25 -6.89 -81.19 -41.00
C ASN A 25 -6.77 -80.05 -39.99
N CYS A 26 -7.82 -79.26 -39.86
CA CYS A 26 -7.87 -78.16 -38.91
C CYS A 26 -8.38 -78.66 -37.55
N LEU A 27 -7.56 -78.46 -36.52
CA LEU A 27 -7.89 -78.79 -35.15
C LEU A 27 -7.92 -77.50 -34.33
N GLU A 28 -8.97 -77.32 -33.54
CA GLU A 28 -9.07 -76.22 -32.59
C GLU A 28 -8.42 -76.61 -31.27
N ILE A 29 -7.63 -75.70 -30.70
CA ILE A 29 -7.03 -75.89 -29.39
C ILE A 29 -8.11 -75.58 -28.34
N ALA A 30 -8.64 -76.64 -27.72
CA ALA A 30 -9.59 -76.50 -26.63
C ALA A 30 -8.90 -76.01 -25.34
N PRO A 31 -9.64 -75.38 -24.41
CA PRO A 31 -9.13 -75.07 -23.07
C PRO A 31 -8.62 -76.31 -22.35
N LEU A 32 -7.68 -76.13 -21.41
CA LEU A 32 -7.12 -77.24 -20.64
C LEU A 32 -8.19 -77.93 -19.80
N ALA A 33 -8.30 -79.25 -19.95
CA ALA A 33 -9.07 -80.07 -19.04
C ALA A 33 -8.40 -80.08 -17.64
N PRO A 34 -9.15 -80.32 -16.54
CA PRO A 34 -8.57 -80.30 -15.19
C PRO A 34 -7.37 -81.23 -14.99
N ARG A 35 -7.36 -82.38 -15.67
CA ARG A 35 -6.21 -83.30 -15.65
C ARG A 35 -4.98 -82.73 -16.37
N GLN A 36 -5.20 -82.08 -17.53
CA GLN A 36 -4.12 -81.45 -18.30
C GLN A 36 -3.56 -80.23 -17.55
N ALA A 37 -4.41 -79.45 -16.89
CA ALA A 37 -3.96 -78.33 -16.04
C ALA A 37 -3.11 -78.81 -14.85
N ARG A 38 -3.50 -79.91 -14.18
CA ARG A 38 -2.67 -80.51 -13.13
C ARG A 38 -1.31 -80.97 -13.66
N ALA A 39 -1.28 -81.61 -14.84
CA ALA A 39 -0.04 -81.99 -15.50
C ALA A 39 0.82 -80.76 -15.83
N ALA A 40 0.20 -79.71 -16.37
CA ALA A 40 0.88 -78.45 -16.69
C ALA A 40 1.47 -77.72 -15.46
N ILE A 41 0.96 -77.98 -14.26
CA ILE A 41 1.51 -77.45 -13.01
C ILE A 41 2.63 -78.35 -12.48
N THR A 42 2.39 -79.66 -12.43
CA THR A 42 3.25 -80.60 -11.70
C THR A 42 4.41 -81.16 -12.52
N GLU A 43 4.24 -81.38 -13.82
CA GLU A 43 5.29 -81.95 -14.67
C GLU A 43 6.47 -80.99 -14.87
N PRO A 44 6.28 -79.68 -15.13
CA PRO A 44 7.40 -78.74 -15.23
C PRO A 44 8.22 -78.64 -13.94
N ALA A 45 7.55 -78.65 -12.78
CA ALA A 45 8.22 -78.57 -11.47
C ALA A 45 9.18 -79.75 -11.19
N MET A 46 8.92 -80.90 -11.82
CA MET A 46 9.75 -82.11 -11.71
C MET A 46 10.70 -82.30 -12.89
N ALA A 47 10.67 -81.41 -13.88
CA ALA A 47 11.47 -81.55 -15.09
C ALA A 47 12.97 -81.49 -14.80
N ALA A 48 13.74 -82.24 -15.59
CA ALA A 48 15.19 -82.16 -15.57
C ALA A 48 15.69 -81.08 -16.52
N GLY A 49 16.57 -80.20 -16.06
CA GLY A 49 17.15 -79.17 -16.92
C GLY A 49 18.00 -78.16 -16.15
N ASP A 50 18.49 -77.18 -16.90
CA ASP A 50 19.19 -76.00 -16.38
C ASP A 50 18.14 -74.92 -16.10
N PHE A 51 17.41 -75.08 -14.98
CA PHE A 51 16.37 -74.16 -14.53
C PHE A 51 16.86 -73.34 -13.32
N GLY A 52 16.29 -72.14 -13.15
CA GLY A 52 16.63 -71.27 -12.02
C GLY A 52 16.09 -71.75 -10.66
N SER A 53 15.17 -72.72 -10.67
CA SER A 53 14.60 -73.37 -9.50
C SER A 53 15.11 -74.82 -9.39
N LEU A 54 15.18 -75.34 -8.16
CA LEU A 54 15.37 -76.79 -7.94
C LEU A 54 14.10 -77.54 -8.33
N ARG A 55 14.17 -78.86 -8.48
CA ARG A 55 12.95 -79.68 -8.65
C ARG A 55 12.14 -79.66 -7.36
N PHE A 56 10.83 -79.51 -7.48
CA PHE A 56 9.93 -79.45 -6.34
C PHE A 56 8.58 -80.11 -6.61
N THR A 57 7.90 -80.50 -5.53
CA THR A 57 6.54 -81.07 -5.57
C THR A 57 5.50 -80.08 -5.05
N TYR A 58 4.23 -80.43 -5.18
CA TYR A 58 3.12 -79.69 -4.58
C TYR A 58 2.42 -80.58 -3.56
N GLU A 59 2.15 -80.03 -2.38
CA GLU A 59 1.24 -80.65 -1.42
C GLU A 59 -0.14 -80.85 -2.09
N PRO A 60 -0.80 -82.01 -1.91
CA PRO A 60 -2.11 -82.26 -2.52
C PRO A 60 -3.16 -81.18 -2.21
N ALA A 61 -3.14 -80.63 -0.99
CA ALA A 61 -4.03 -79.54 -0.57
C ALA A 61 -3.70 -78.21 -1.28
N ALA A 62 -2.42 -77.88 -1.43
CA ALA A 62 -1.96 -76.72 -2.19
C ALA A 62 -2.42 -76.77 -3.65
N LEU A 63 -2.21 -77.92 -4.31
CA LEU A 63 -2.63 -78.13 -5.70
C LEU A 63 -4.16 -78.06 -5.83
N ALA A 64 -4.92 -78.58 -4.87
CA ALA A 64 -6.37 -78.47 -4.86
C ALA A 64 -6.84 -77.01 -4.75
N THR A 65 -6.19 -76.20 -3.91
CA THR A 65 -6.47 -74.76 -3.76
C THR A 65 -6.22 -74.01 -5.07
N ILE A 66 -5.06 -74.24 -5.71
CA ILE A 66 -4.73 -73.63 -7.01
C ILE A 66 -5.78 -74.02 -8.06
N MET A 67 -6.11 -75.31 -8.17
CA MET A 67 -7.09 -75.80 -9.14
C MET A 67 -8.49 -75.25 -8.88
N HIS A 68 -8.89 -75.11 -7.62
CA HIS A 68 -10.18 -74.53 -7.25
C HIS A 68 -10.25 -73.06 -7.68
N PHE A 69 -9.19 -72.29 -7.47
CA PHE A 69 -9.11 -70.90 -7.91
C PHE A 69 -9.16 -70.77 -9.43
N LEU A 70 -8.30 -71.50 -10.16
CA LEU A 70 -8.20 -71.44 -11.62
C LEU A 70 -9.47 -71.83 -12.37
N THR A 71 -10.34 -72.62 -11.74
CA THR A 71 -11.61 -73.07 -12.33
C THR A 71 -12.83 -72.34 -11.78
N LYS A 72 -12.63 -71.38 -10.86
CA LYS A 72 -13.69 -70.76 -10.06
C LYS A 72 -14.63 -71.79 -9.46
N GLY A 73 -14.07 -72.77 -8.76
CA GLY A 73 -14.82 -73.88 -8.16
C GLY A 73 -15.43 -74.84 -9.18
N GLY A 74 -14.82 -74.98 -10.36
CA GLY A 74 -15.30 -75.86 -11.44
C GLY A 74 -16.34 -75.24 -12.37
N GLN A 75 -16.63 -73.95 -12.23
CA GLN A 75 -17.63 -73.25 -13.06
C GLN A 75 -17.07 -72.81 -14.42
N GLN A 76 -15.75 -72.70 -14.55
CA GLN A 76 -15.08 -72.21 -15.76
C GLN A 76 -13.93 -73.13 -16.17
N ALA A 77 -13.60 -73.08 -17.46
CA ALA A 77 -12.38 -73.69 -17.96
C ALA A 77 -11.16 -73.03 -17.30
N VAL A 78 -10.04 -73.75 -17.24
CA VAL A 78 -8.81 -73.25 -16.63
C VAL A 78 -8.27 -72.08 -17.45
N ASP A 79 -8.16 -70.91 -16.81
CA ASP A 79 -7.47 -69.76 -17.38
C ASP A 79 -5.96 -70.03 -17.37
N THR A 80 -5.39 -70.24 -18.56
CA THR A 80 -3.97 -70.55 -18.73
C THR A 80 -3.06 -69.41 -18.32
N THR A 81 -3.53 -68.16 -18.41
CA THR A 81 -2.75 -66.98 -18.00
C THR A 81 -2.65 -66.92 -16.49
N GLN A 82 -3.76 -67.13 -15.77
CA GLN A 82 -3.73 -67.22 -14.31
C GLN A 82 -2.83 -68.37 -13.84
N LEU A 83 -2.92 -69.52 -14.51
CA LEU A 83 -2.06 -70.68 -14.23
C LEU A 83 -0.58 -70.30 -14.36
N GLN A 84 -0.20 -69.66 -15.47
CA GLN A 84 1.17 -69.23 -15.72
C GLN A 84 1.67 -68.22 -14.67
N ILE A 85 0.85 -67.22 -14.34
CA ILE A 85 1.21 -66.20 -13.33
C ILE A 85 1.46 -66.86 -11.97
N ILE A 86 0.55 -67.74 -11.53
CA ILE A 86 0.65 -68.43 -10.24
C ILE A 86 1.86 -69.35 -10.22
N CYS A 87 2.06 -70.17 -11.25
CA CYS A 87 3.19 -71.09 -11.30
C CYS A 87 4.53 -70.33 -11.29
N HIS A 88 4.64 -69.24 -12.04
CA HIS A 88 5.84 -68.41 -12.04
C HIS A 88 6.12 -67.78 -10.67
N HIS A 89 5.09 -67.31 -9.97
CA HIS A 89 5.24 -66.75 -8.63
C HIS A 89 5.73 -67.79 -7.62
N LEU A 90 5.10 -68.97 -7.62
CA LEU A 90 5.47 -70.06 -6.71
C LEU A 90 6.86 -70.59 -7.03
N GLU A 91 7.20 -70.79 -8.30
CA GLU A 91 8.55 -71.20 -8.70
C GLU A 91 9.61 -70.19 -8.24
N LYS A 92 9.33 -68.89 -8.33
CA LYS A 92 10.23 -67.85 -7.82
C LYS A 92 10.45 -67.98 -6.31
N SER A 93 9.39 -68.25 -5.54
CA SER A 93 9.54 -68.51 -4.08
C SER A 93 10.36 -69.76 -3.77
N ILE A 94 10.29 -70.80 -4.61
CA ILE A 94 11.16 -71.98 -4.49
C ILE A 94 12.61 -71.63 -4.80
N ALA A 95 12.86 -70.86 -5.85
CA ALA A 95 14.22 -70.43 -6.20
C ALA A 95 14.86 -69.56 -5.09
N GLU A 96 14.06 -68.83 -4.32
CA GLU A 96 14.53 -67.99 -3.21
C GLU A 96 14.69 -68.76 -1.88
N SER A 97 13.83 -69.75 -1.61
CA SER A 97 13.81 -70.51 -0.34
C SER A 97 14.53 -71.86 -0.40
N GLU A 98 14.78 -72.37 -1.61
CA GLU A 98 15.27 -73.73 -1.90
C GLU A 98 14.41 -74.86 -1.28
N ALA A 99 13.13 -74.59 -1.00
CA ALA A 99 12.22 -75.60 -0.46
C ALA A 99 11.90 -76.70 -1.49
N PRO A 100 11.84 -77.99 -1.10
CA PRO A 100 11.57 -79.09 -2.03
C PRO A 100 10.08 -79.30 -2.34
N GLU A 101 9.18 -78.56 -1.69
CA GLU A 101 7.73 -78.71 -1.83
C GLU A 101 7.00 -77.37 -1.61
N ILE A 102 5.99 -77.11 -2.45
CA ILE A 102 5.01 -76.03 -2.25
C ILE A 102 3.89 -76.52 -1.33
N THR A 103 3.76 -75.91 -0.17
CA THR A 103 2.70 -76.17 0.81
C THR A 103 1.52 -75.23 0.63
N THR A 104 0.41 -75.53 1.32
CA THR A 104 -0.78 -74.67 1.31
C THR A 104 -0.48 -73.26 1.87
N ALA A 105 0.51 -73.12 2.75
CA ALA A 105 0.93 -71.82 3.27
C ALA A 105 1.65 -70.99 2.19
N ASP A 106 2.45 -71.63 1.34
CA ASP A 106 3.21 -70.97 0.26
C ASP A 106 2.30 -70.48 -0.88
N VAL A 107 1.16 -71.14 -1.09
CA VAL A 107 0.14 -70.70 -2.07
C VAL A 107 -0.43 -69.32 -1.72
N GLY A 108 -0.57 -69.03 -0.42
CA GLY A 108 -1.02 -67.73 0.06
C GLY A 108 -2.35 -67.25 -0.55
N ASP A 109 -2.42 -65.95 -0.82
CA ASP A 109 -3.57 -65.28 -1.45
C ASP A 109 -3.39 -65.22 -2.98
N LEU A 110 -3.96 -66.20 -3.68
CA LEU A 110 -3.91 -66.30 -5.14
C LEU A 110 -4.46 -65.05 -5.87
N PRO A 111 -5.62 -64.47 -5.48
CA PRO A 111 -6.04 -63.17 -5.97
C PRO A 111 -4.95 -62.10 -5.85
N ALA A 112 -4.30 -61.97 -4.68
CA ALA A 112 -3.25 -60.97 -4.48
C ALA A 112 -2.03 -61.21 -5.38
N ILE A 113 -1.67 -62.47 -5.69
CA ILE A 113 -0.60 -62.79 -6.65
C ILE A 113 -0.93 -62.25 -8.05
N ILE A 114 -2.18 -62.42 -8.50
CA ILE A 114 -2.63 -61.87 -9.80
C ILE A 114 -2.62 -60.33 -9.75
N GLU A 115 -3.05 -59.74 -8.64
CA GLU A 115 -3.06 -58.28 -8.48
C GLU A 115 -1.66 -57.67 -8.52
N HIS A 116 -0.70 -58.25 -7.79
CA HIS A 116 0.66 -57.75 -7.70
C HIS A 116 1.48 -58.01 -8.98
N TYR A 117 1.07 -58.95 -9.82
CA TYR A 117 1.78 -59.29 -11.06
C TYR A 117 2.05 -58.05 -11.92
N TYR A 118 1.05 -57.18 -12.10
CA TYR A 118 1.20 -55.95 -12.88
C TYR A 118 2.30 -55.04 -12.31
N ASP A 119 2.22 -54.71 -11.03
CA ASP A 119 3.15 -53.80 -10.39
C ASP A 119 4.58 -54.36 -10.36
N GLU A 120 4.75 -55.66 -10.13
CA GLU A 120 6.05 -56.33 -10.21
C GLU A 120 6.68 -56.21 -11.60
N ARG A 121 5.88 -56.36 -12.68
CA ARG A 121 6.41 -56.22 -14.06
C ARG A 121 6.78 -54.79 -14.38
N ILE A 122 5.98 -53.81 -13.93
CA ILE A 122 6.32 -52.40 -14.09
C ILE A 122 7.63 -52.06 -13.37
N GLN A 123 7.85 -52.58 -12.16
CA GLN A 123 9.08 -52.31 -11.38
C GLN A 123 10.36 -52.83 -12.04
N ARG A 124 10.28 -53.85 -12.92
CA ARG A 124 11.44 -54.37 -13.67
C ARG A 124 11.91 -53.43 -14.78
N ILE A 125 11.10 -52.43 -15.16
CA ILE A 125 11.49 -51.45 -16.19
C ILE A 125 12.53 -50.50 -15.60
N VAL A 126 13.63 -50.31 -16.34
CA VAL A 126 14.72 -49.42 -15.93
C VAL A 126 14.31 -47.97 -16.18
N GLY A 127 14.34 -47.17 -15.11
CA GLY A 127 14.10 -45.72 -15.15
C GLY A 127 12.66 -45.31 -14.83
N ASN A 128 12.52 -44.37 -13.89
CA ASN A 128 11.23 -43.91 -13.38
C ASN A 128 10.33 -43.31 -14.48
N ASP A 129 10.92 -42.57 -15.42
CA ASP A 129 10.17 -41.97 -16.53
C ASP A 129 9.58 -43.04 -17.47
N GLN A 130 10.34 -44.10 -17.75
CA GLN A 130 9.88 -45.22 -18.57
C GLN A 130 8.88 -46.10 -17.83
N GLN A 131 9.00 -46.26 -16.51
CA GLN A 131 7.98 -46.90 -15.67
C GLN A 131 6.66 -46.13 -15.73
N LEU A 132 6.70 -44.81 -15.54
CA LEU A 132 5.50 -43.98 -15.61
C LEU A 132 4.88 -43.97 -17.01
N ALA A 133 5.71 -43.91 -18.05
CA ALA A 133 5.27 -44.01 -19.44
C ALA A 133 4.57 -45.35 -19.72
N ALA A 134 5.15 -46.46 -19.27
CA ALA A 134 4.55 -47.79 -19.38
C ALA A 134 3.23 -47.90 -18.62
N ARG A 135 3.16 -47.35 -17.40
CA ARG A 135 1.90 -47.27 -16.63
C ARG A 135 0.84 -46.50 -17.42
N LYS A 136 1.15 -45.33 -17.96
CA LYS A 136 0.21 -44.54 -18.76
C LYS A 136 -0.24 -45.27 -20.03
N LEU A 137 0.67 -45.91 -20.74
CA LEU A 137 0.32 -46.72 -21.92
C LEU A 137 -0.68 -47.82 -21.56
N ILE A 138 -0.39 -48.57 -20.50
CA ILE A 138 -1.18 -49.73 -20.12
C ILE A 138 -2.52 -49.33 -19.50
N GLU A 139 -2.49 -48.39 -18.56
CA GLU A 139 -3.65 -47.96 -17.78
C GLU A 139 -4.59 -47.02 -18.56
N ASP A 140 -4.05 -46.15 -19.41
CA ASP A 140 -4.83 -45.13 -20.13
C ASP A 140 -4.92 -45.38 -21.65
N GLY A 141 -4.03 -46.20 -22.24
CA GLY A 141 -3.97 -46.43 -23.69
C GLY A 141 -4.47 -47.79 -24.17
N LEU A 142 -4.23 -48.86 -23.41
CA LEU A 142 -4.53 -50.23 -23.82
C LEU A 142 -5.80 -50.81 -23.19
N ILE A 143 -6.53 -50.00 -22.42
CA ILE A 143 -7.81 -50.39 -21.79
C ILE A 143 -8.85 -49.30 -22.09
N PHE A 144 -9.98 -49.71 -22.65
CA PHE A 144 -11.19 -48.91 -22.65
C PHE A 144 -11.92 -49.14 -21.33
N GLU A 145 -11.81 -48.16 -20.42
CA GLU A 145 -12.19 -48.28 -19.02
C GLU A 145 -13.70 -48.50 -18.83
N GLU A 146 -14.54 -47.88 -19.66
CA GLU A 146 -15.99 -47.93 -19.57
C GLU A 146 -16.57 -49.33 -19.84
N GLU A 147 -15.90 -50.14 -20.65
CA GLU A 147 -16.32 -51.52 -20.96
C GLU A 147 -15.33 -52.57 -20.42
N GLU A 148 -14.28 -52.16 -19.71
CA GLU A 148 -13.16 -53.01 -19.27
C GLU A 148 -12.56 -53.85 -20.42
N ARG A 149 -12.47 -53.25 -21.62
CA ARG A 149 -12.01 -53.94 -22.83
C ARG A 149 -10.57 -53.60 -23.15
N ARG A 150 -9.83 -54.62 -23.61
CA ARG A 150 -8.48 -54.43 -24.16
C ARG A 150 -8.53 -53.68 -25.49
N LEU A 151 -7.57 -52.79 -25.67
CA LEU A 151 -7.33 -52.05 -26.90
C LEU A 151 -5.97 -52.43 -27.47
N SER A 152 -5.89 -52.42 -28.80
CA SER A 152 -4.63 -52.59 -29.53
C SER A 152 -4.14 -51.25 -30.04
N LEU A 153 -2.86 -50.94 -29.83
CA LEU A 153 -2.22 -49.71 -30.33
C LEU A 153 -1.03 -50.04 -31.23
N TYR A 154 -0.86 -49.24 -32.29
CA TYR A 154 0.29 -49.35 -33.18
C TYR A 154 1.56 -48.76 -32.54
N GLU A 155 2.71 -49.39 -32.74
CA GLU A 155 3.98 -49.00 -32.10
C GLU A 155 4.36 -47.52 -32.32
N GLY A 156 4.11 -46.97 -33.52
CA GLY A 156 4.36 -45.57 -33.82
C GLY A 156 3.54 -44.61 -32.93
N GLN A 157 2.28 -44.97 -32.64
CA GLN A 157 1.44 -44.19 -31.72
C GLN A 157 1.95 -44.30 -30.29
N ILE A 158 2.45 -45.47 -29.90
CA ILE A 158 3.01 -45.70 -28.57
C ILE A 158 4.25 -44.82 -28.36
N TYR A 159 5.17 -44.82 -29.32
CA TYR A 159 6.38 -43.99 -29.27
C TYR A 159 6.04 -42.50 -29.22
N GLN A 160 5.08 -42.04 -30.02
CA GLN A 160 4.73 -40.62 -30.10
C GLN A 160 3.94 -40.12 -28.88
N SER A 161 2.94 -40.88 -28.41
CA SER A 161 1.99 -40.41 -27.38
C SER A 161 2.48 -40.69 -25.96
N PHE A 162 3.28 -41.74 -25.77
CA PHE A 162 3.72 -42.16 -24.43
C PHE A 162 5.24 -42.09 -24.23
N GLY A 163 6.03 -41.93 -25.30
CA GLY A 163 7.48 -41.79 -25.18
C GLY A 163 8.21 -43.05 -24.68
N LEU A 164 7.61 -44.23 -24.86
CA LEU A 164 8.29 -45.49 -24.55
C LEU A 164 9.44 -45.73 -25.51
N THR A 165 10.51 -46.35 -25.01
CA THR A 165 11.58 -46.87 -25.85
C THR A 165 11.24 -48.27 -26.37
N THR A 166 11.83 -48.66 -27.50
CA THR A 166 11.71 -50.03 -28.04
C THR A 166 12.21 -51.07 -27.03
N THR A 167 13.23 -50.75 -26.23
CA THR A 167 13.72 -51.62 -25.15
C THR A 167 12.66 -51.84 -24.07
N THR A 168 11.96 -50.80 -23.65
CA THR A 168 10.88 -50.92 -22.65
C THR A 168 9.72 -51.75 -23.20
N LEU A 169 9.28 -51.50 -24.45
CA LEU A 169 8.24 -52.30 -25.09
C LEU A 169 8.63 -53.78 -25.19
N ARG A 170 9.89 -54.07 -25.54
CA ARG A 170 10.41 -55.43 -25.56
C ARG A 170 10.36 -56.05 -24.16
N THR A 171 10.80 -55.36 -23.11
CA THR A 171 10.71 -55.85 -21.73
C THR A 171 9.26 -56.15 -21.34
N LEU A 172 8.31 -55.31 -21.73
CA LEU A 172 6.88 -55.52 -21.47
C LEU A 172 6.34 -56.76 -22.17
N VAL A 173 6.77 -57.03 -23.40
CA VAL A 173 6.42 -58.26 -24.14
C VAL A 173 7.10 -59.50 -23.55
N ASP A 174 8.40 -59.43 -23.30
CA ASP A 174 9.21 -60.53 -22.72
C ASP A 174 8.72 -60.87 -21.30
N SER A 175 8.12 -59.90 -20.61
CA SER A 175 7.47 -60.10 -19.30
C SER A 175 6.05 -60.66 -19.38
N HIS A 176 5.53 -60.93 -20.58
CA HIS A 176 4.15 -61.35 -20.85
C HIS A 176 3.06 -60.40 -20.35
N LEU A 177 3.39 -59.13 -20.08
CA LEU A 177 2.38 -58.12 -19.76
C LEU A 177 1.70 -57.61 -21.05
N LEU A 178 2.50 -57.48 -22.11
CA LEU A 178 2.02 -57.15 -23.45
C LEU A 178 2.21 -58.31 -24.42
N ARG A 179 1.38 -58.29 -25.46
CA ARG A 179 1.53 -59.09 -26.65
C ARG A 179 1.81 -58.16 -27.83
N ALA A 180 2.76 -58.54 -28.67
CA ALA A 180 3.03 -57.86 -29.94
C ALA A 180 2.53 -58.71 -31.11
N GLU A 181 1.82 -58.09 -32.04
CA GLU A 181 1.36 -58.73 -33.27
C GLU A 181 1.84 -57.96 -34.50
N PRO A 182 2.31 -58.66 -35.56
CA PRO A 182 2.60 -58.01 -36.82
C PRO A 182 1.32 -57.38 -37.40
N SER A 183 1.42 -56.10 -37.76
CA SER A 183 0.39 -55.38 -38.50
C SER A 183 0.42 -55.76 -39.98
N LEU A 184 -0.75 -55.77 -40.62
CA LEU A 184 -0.87 -56.00 -42.06
C LEU A 184 -0.18 -54.93 -42.92
N GLN A 185 0.02 -53.74 -42.36
CA GLN A 185 0.64 -52.59 -43.03
C GLN A 185 2.12 -52.41 -42.67
N GLY A 186 2.71 -53.37 -41.96
CA GLY A 186 4.08 -53.30 -41.43
C GLY A 186 4.15 -52.79 -40.00
N GLY A 187 5.24 -53.16 -39.30
CA GLY A 187 5.42 -52.89 -37.87
C GLY A 187 4.54 -53.76 -36.96
N TYR A 188 4.39 -53.34 -35.71
CA TYR A 188 3.70 -54.11 -34.67
C TYR A 188 2.55 -53.34 -34.01
N THR A 189 1.50 -54.06 -33.66
CA THR A 189 0.44 -53.64 -32.73
C THR A 189 0.61 -54.32 -31.39
N TYR A 190 0.43 -53.56 -30.31
CA TYR A 190 0.57 -54.03 -28.94
C TYR A 190 -0.78 -54.01 -28.24
N GLU A 191 -1.04 -55.05 -27.46
CA GLU A 191 -2.24 -55.24 -26.65
C GLU A 191 -1.84 -55.87 -25.31
N LEU A 192 -2.67 -55.73 -24.27
CA LEU A 192 -2.53 -56.54 -23.07
C LEU A 192 -2.64 -58.04 -23.39
N SER A 193 -1.78 -58.84 -22.77
CA SER A 193 -1.73 -60.28 -23.05
C SER A 193 -3.03 -61.01 -22.75
N HIS A 194 -3.75 -60.61 -21.69
CA HIS A 194 -5.02 -61.25 -21.28
C HIS A 194 -5.97 -60.30 -20.54
N ASP A 195 -7.28 -60.60 -20.60
CA ASP A 195 -8.33 -59.85 -19.89
C ASP A 195 -8.20 -59.94 -18.37
N THR A 196 -7.62 -61.02 -17.86
CA THR A 196 -7.34 -61.23 -16.43
C THR A 196 -6.51 -60.11 -15.81
N LEU A 197 -5.70 -59.41 -16.60
CA LEU A 197 -4.88 -58.29 -16.15
C LEU A 197 -5.67 -56.97 -16.08
N VAL A 198 -6.83 -56.86 -16.72
CA VAL A 198 -7.58 -55.61 -16.80
C VAL A 198 -8.04 -55.14 -15.41
N PRO A 199 -8.71 -55.96 -14.57
CA PRO A 199 -9.13 -55.52 -13.25
C PRO A 199 -7.98 -55.03 -12.35
N PRO A 200 -6.84 -55.75 -12.19
CA PRO A 200 -5.75 -55.27 -11.34
C PRO A 200 -5.06 -54.01 -11.90
N ILE A 201 -4.98 -53.85 -13.23
CA ILE A 201 -4.45 -52.62 -13.84
C ILE A 201 -5.36 -51.42 -13.53
N LEU A 202 -6.69 -51.58 -13.64
CA LEU A 202 -7.64 -50.51 -13.31
C LEU A 202 -7.59 -50.14 -11.82
N LYS A 203 -7.41 -51.13 -10.94
CA LYS A 203 -7.18 -50.88 -9.51
C LYS A 203 -5.90 -50.08 -9.28
N ALA A 204 -4.78 -50.45 -9.90
CA ALA A 204 -3.51 -49.73 -9.80
C ALA A 204 -3.62 -48.29 -10.35
N LYS A 205 -4.33 -48.11 -11.47
CA LYS A 205 -4.66 -46.80 -12.05
C LYS A 205 -5.43 -45.92 -11.07
N ALA A 206 -6.45 -46.47 -10.40
CA ALA A 206 -7.25 -45.74 -9.43
C ALA A 206 -6.41 -45.26 -8.25
N ILE A 207 -5.51 -46.12 -7.74
CA ILE A 207 -4.56 -45.78 -6.67
C ILE A 207 -3.65 -44.62 -7.12
N ARG A 208 -3.01 -44.75 -8.30
CA ARG A 208 -2.14 -43.69 -8.84
C ARG A 208 -2.88 -42.35 -9.01
N LYS A 209 -4.08 -42.37 -9.61
CA LYS A 209 -4.88 -41.14 -9.81
C LYS A 209 -5.31 -40.52 -8.49
N ALA A 210 -5.62 -41.33 -7.46
CA ALA A 210 -5.92 -40.83 -6.13
C ALA A 210 -4.71 -40.15 -5.49
N GLU A 211 -3.52 -40.74 -5.59
CA GLU A 211 -2.28 -40.13 -5.11
C GLU A 211 -1.95 -38.82 -5.85
N GLU A 212 -2.09 -38.80 -7.18
CA GLU A 212 -1.88 -37.58 -7.99
C GLU A 212 -2.84 -36.47 -7.58
N ARG A 213 -4.12 -36.77 -7.37
CA ARG A 213 -5.12 -35.81 -6.87
C ARG A 213 -4.78 -35.29 -5.48
N ALA A 214 -4.43 -36.18 -4.55
CA ALA A 214 -4.05 -35.80 -3.19
C ALA A 214 -2.81 -34.89 -3.17
N ARG A 215 -1.81 -35.17 -4.02
CA ARG A 215 -0.62 -34.31 -4.17
C ARG A 215 -0.99 -32.94 -4.75
N ALA A 216 -1.80 -32.91 -5.81
CA ALA A 216 -2.26 -31.66 -6.42
C ALA A 216 -3.08 -30.80 -5.44
N GLU A 217 -3.98 -31.42 -4.66
CA GLU A 217 -4.76 -30.74 -3.62
C GLU A 217 -3.87 -30.19 -2.50
N ALA A 218 -2.87 -30.95 -2.06
CA ALA A 218 -1.91 -30.51 -1.05
C ALA A 218 -1.05 -29.34 -1.56
N GLU A 219 -0.61 -29.36 -2.81
CA GLU A 219 0.12 -28.26 -3.44
C GLU A 219 -0.76 -27.01 -3.59
N ALA A 220 -2.00 -27.17 -4.04
CA ALA A 220 -2.98 -26.09 -4.14
C ALA A 220 -3.28 -25.46 -2.77
N ALA A 221 -3.45 -26.28 -1.72
CA ALA A 221 -3.66 -25.81 -0.35
C ALA A 221 -2.45 -25.00 0.15
N ARG A 222 -1.22 -25.48 -0.08
CA ARG A 222 0.01 -24.74 0.28
C ARG A 222 0.13 -23.41 -0.47
N ALA A 223 -0.19 -23.40 -1.76
CA ALA A 223 -0.18 -22.18 -2.58
C ALA A 223 -1.20 -21.15 -2.06
N TRP A 224 -2.40 -21.60 -1.73
CA TRP A 224 -3.47 -20.78 -1.17
C TRP A 224 -3.11 -20.20 0.22
N GLU A 225 -2.50 -20.99 1.09
CA GLU A 225 -2.01 -20.53 2.39
C GLU A 225 -0.92 -19.45 2.24
N LEU A 226 0.02 -19.65 1.32
CA LEU A 226 1.06 -18.67 1.02
C LEU A 226 0.47 -17.36 0.46
N GLU A 227 -0.57 -17.44 -0.36
CA GLU A 227 -1.25 -16.25 -0.87
C GLU A 227 -1.97 -15.48 0.24
N ARG A 228 -2.74 -16.17 1.10
CA ARG A 228 -3.40 -15.56 2.26
C ARG A 228 -2.41 -14.89 3.22
N THR A 229 -1.26 -15.51 3.47
CA THR A 229 -0.24 -14.92 4.35
C THR A 229 0.37 -13.65 3.73
N ARG A 230 0.63 -13.66 2.42
CA ARG A 230 1.08 -12.46 1.67
C ARG A 230 0.04 -11.34 1.72
N GLU A 231 -1.24 -11.64 1.54
CA GLU A 231 -2.31 -10.64 1.65
C GLU A 231 -2.41 -10.04 3.05
N ARG A 232 -2.34 -10.88 4.09
CA ARG A 232 -2.34 -10.42 5.49
C ARG A 232 -1.15 -9.51 5.78
N GLN A 233 0.04 -9.82 5.26
CA GLN A 233 1.22 -8.97 5.42
C GLN A 233 1.04 -7.62 4.70
N LYS A 234 0.50 -7.60 3.47
CA LYS A 234 0.20 -6.34 2.75
C LYS A 234 -0.79 -5.47 3.53
N ARG A 235 -1.88 -6.05 4.02
CA ARG A 235 -2.88 -5.32 4.83
C ARG A 235 -2.27 -4.77 6.12
N ARG A 236 -1.48 -5.57 6.84
CA ARG A 236 -0.77 -5.10 8.06
C ARG A 236 0.12 -3.90 7.77
N ARG A 237 0.94 -3.95 6.70
CA ARG A 237 1.81 -2.83 6.30
C ARG A 237 1.01 -1.57 5.95
N ALA A 238 -0.09 -1.73 5.21
CA ALA A 238 -0.97 -0.61 4.86
C ALA A 238 -1.58 0.04 6.12
N TYR A 239 -2.07 -0.76 7.07
CA TYR A 239 -2.60 -0.24 8.34
C TYR A 239 -1.53 0.45 9.19
N THR A 240 -0.32 -0.11 9.28
CA THR A 240 0.77 0.54 10.04
C THR A 240 1.16 1.88 9.41
N LEU A 241 1.23 1.97 8.08
CA LEU A 241 1.54 3.22 7.38
C LEU A 241 0.41 4.24 7.54
N ALA A 242 -0.85 3.82 7.45
CA ALA A 242 -1.99 4.70 7.69
C ALA A 242 -2.02 5.25 9.13
N ALA A 243 -1.73 4.41 10.12
CA ALA A 243 -1.65 4.83 11.52
C ALA A 243 -0.52 5.83 11.77
N LEU A 244 0.66 5.60 11.19
CA LEU A 244 1.78 6.55 11.25
C LEU A 244 1.44 7.87 10.56
N GLY A 245 0.78 7.83 9.40
CA GLY A 245 0.31 9.02 8.70
C GLY A 245 -0.70 9.83 9.52
N LEU A 246 -1.65 9.16 10.17
CA LEU A 246 -2.62 9.80 11.05
C LEU A 246 -1.94 10.46 12.26
N LEU A 247 -0.98 9.78 12.89
CA LEU A 247 -0.22 10.32 14.02
C LEU A 247 0.58 11.57 13.61
N LEU A 248 1.24 11.54 12.46
CA LEU A 248 1.96 12.71 11.91
C LEU A 248 1.00 13.87 11.63
N ALA A 249 -0.19 13.61 11.08
CA ALA A 249 -1.20 14.64 10.84
C ALA A 249 -1.67 15.29 12.14
N VAL A 250 -1.90 14.51 13.20
CA VAL A 250 -2.28 15.04 14.52
C VAL A 250 -1.16 15.92 15.09
N ILE A 251 0.10 15.50 15.00
CA ILE A 251 1.25 16.31 15.44
C ILE A 251 1.34 17.62 14.65
N ALA A 252 1.18 17.57 13.32
CA ALA A 252 1.22 18.75 12.46
C ALA A 252 0.10 19.75 12.79
N ILE A 253 -1.12 19.26 13.03
CA ILE A 253 -2.27 20.08 13.46
C ILE A 253 -1.96 20.72 14.82
N GLY A 254 -1.45 19.95 15.78
CA GLY A 254 -1.06 20.46 17.09
C GLY A 254 -0.01 21.56 17.01
N ALA A 255 1.04 21.36 16.20
CA ALA A 255 2.08 22.36 15.96
C ALA A 255 1.52 23.63 15.29
N ALA A 256 0.63 23.48 14.31
CA ALA A 256 -0.03 24.61 13.65
C ALA A 256 -0.87 25.45 14.62
N ILE A 257 -1.62 24.81 15.52
CA ILE A 257 -2.41 25.50 16.56
C ILE A 257 -1.49 26.29 17.51
N LEU A 258 -0.38 25.70 17.96
CA LEU A 258 0.59 26.38 18.83
C LEU A 258 1.23 27.57 18.13
N ALA A 259 1.66 27.41 16.88
CA ALA A 259 2.24 28.49 16.07
C ALA A 259 1.24 29.64 15.86
N TYR A 260 -0.04 29.32 15.60
CA TYR A 260 -1.08 30.32 15.45
C TYR A 260 -1.33 31.12 16.73
N ARG A 261 -1.42 30.44 17.89
CA ARG A 261 -1.57 31.10 19.20
C ARG A 261 -0.37 32.00 19.52
N GLN A 262 0.84 31.53 19.24
CA GLN A 262 2.06 32.31 19.44
C GLN A 262 2.10 33.56 18.56
N SER A 263 1.68 33.44 17.29
CA SER A 263 1.59 34.57 16.37
C SER A 263 0.57 35.62 16.84
N GLN A 264 -0.61 35.18 17.31
CA GLN A 264 -1.61 36.10 17.86
C GLN A 264 -1.11 36.83 19.10
N ALA A 265 -0.45 36.12 20.02
CA ALA A 265 0.13 36.73 21.22
C ALA A 265 1.21 37.78 20.89
N LEU A 266 2.05 37.52 19.89
CA LEU A 266 3.08 38.45 19.44
C LEU A 266 2.47 39.72 18.81
N GLN A 267 1.42 39.57 18.00
CA GLN A 267 0.70 40.70 17.41
C GLN A 267 0.07 41.59 18.48
N ALA A 268 -0.59 41.00 19.47
CA ALA A 268 -1.19 41.74 20.59
C ALA A 268 -0.13 42.48 21.41
N ALA A 269 1.00 41.82 21.71
CA ALA A 269 2.12 42.45 22.41
C ALA A 269 2.71 43.63 21.62
N ASN A 270 2.91 43.48 20.31
CA ASN A 270 3.41 44.57 19.46
C ASN A 270 2.44 45.75 19.40
N GLN A 271 1.12 45.51 19.31
CA GLN A 271 0.13 46.59 19.36
C GLN A 271 0.15 47.33 20.69
N GLN A 272 0.28 46.61 21.80
CA GLN A 272 0.38 47.22 23.13
C GLN A 272 1.64 48.08 23.27
N LEU A 273 2.79 47.61 22.76
CA LEU A 273 4.03 48.37 22.74
C LEU A 273 3.92 49.64 21.89
N LEU A 274 3.31 49.56 20.69
CA LEU A 274 3.07 50.73 19.85
C LEU A 274 2.20 51.77 20.56
N ARG A 275 1.13 51.34 21.25
CA ARG A 275 0.26 52.25 22.03
C ARG A 275 1.00 52.91 23.19
N SER A 276 1.79 52.13 23.92
CA SER A 276 2.58 52.65 25.04
C SER A 276 3.57 53.70 24.57
N ASN A 277 4.36 53.40 23.52
CA ASN A 277 5.31 54.35 22.93
C ASN A 277 4.63 55.63 22.43
N TYR A 278 3.52 55.49 21.69
CA TYR A 278 2.73 56.63 21.22
C TYR A 278 2.26 57.51 22.38
N SER A 279 1.70 56.91 23.44
CA SER A 279 1.19 57.65 24.60
C SER A 279 2.30 58.39 25.36
N LEU A 280 3.47 57.79 25.50
CA LEU A 280 4.65 58.40 26.15
C LEU A 280 5.21 59.56 25.34
N GLN A 281 5.28 59.42 24.02
CA GLN A 281 5.72 60.51 23.15
C GLN A 281 4.72 61.68 23.19
N LEU A 282 3.42 61.40 23.15
CA LEU A 282 2.37 62.42 23.24
C LEU A 282 2.39 63.16 24.59
N SER A 283 2.54 62.43 25.71
CA SER A 283 2.63 63.04 27.04
C SER A 283 3.87 63.93 27.15
N SER A 284 5.03 63.45 26.68
CA SER A 284 6.28 64.21 26.69
C SER A 284 6.21 65.46 25.81
N ALA A 285 5.57 65.36 24.63
CA ALA A 285 5.36 66.49 23.74
C ALA A 285 4.44 67.55 24.37
N THR A 286 3.38 67.11 25.05
CA THR A 286 2.44 67.99 25.76
C THR A 286 3.13 68.71 26.93
N GLU A 287 3.99 68.01 27.66
CA GLU A 287 4.78 68.61 28.74
C GLU A 287 5.72 69.72 28.22
N LEU A 288 6.42 69.45 27.11
CA LEU A 288 7.29 70.45 26.47
C LEU A 288 6.51 71.67 25.97
N LYS A 289 5.31 71.46 25.40
CA LYS A 289 4.41 72.55 25.00
C LYS A 289 4.08 73.46 26.19
N VAL A 290 3.66 72.90 27.32
CA VAL A 290 3.30 73.67 28.53
C VAL A 290 4.51 74.40 29.14
N GLN A 291 5.74 73.98 28.83
CA GLN A 291 6.96 74.70 29.20
C GLN A 291 7.33 75.84 28.22
N GLY A 292 6.53 76.08 27.17
CA GLY A 292 6.83 77.04 26.09
C GLY A 292 7.86 76.52 25.07
N LYS A 293 8.22 75.22 25.11
CA LYS A 293 9.22 74.61 24.22
C LYS A 293 8.56 73.98 22.99
N TYR A 294 8.00 74.82 22.12
CA TYR A 294 7.21 74.37 20.97
C TYR A 294 7.99 73.57 19.92
N GLN A 295 9.24 73.94 19.62
CA GLN A 295 10.05 73.22 18.63
C GLN A 295 10.40 71.78 19.06
N PRO A 296 10.93 71.55 20.29
CA PRO A 296 11.10 70.19 20.82
C PRO A 296 9.78 69.38 20.89
N ALA A 297 8.66 70.03 21.24
CA ALA A 297 7.35 69.39 21.28
C ALA A 297 6.91 68.90 19.89
N LEU A 298 7.09 69.71 18.85
CA LEU A 298 6.80 69.34 17.46
C LEU A 298 7.67 68.18 16.96
N GLU A 299 8.94 68.12 17.36
CA GLU A 299 9.83 67.02 16.98
C GLU A 299 9.33 65.68 17.56
N LEU A 300 8.90 65.66 18.83
CA LEU A 300 8.31 64.47 19.43
C LEU A 300 7.00 64.05 18.75
N LEU A 301 6.15 65.01 18.34
CA LEU A 301 4.94 64.69 17.56
C LEU A 301 5.28 64.09 16.19
N ARG A 302 6.29 64.60 15.50
CA ARG A 302 6.76 64.02 14.22
C ARG A 302 7.29 62.60 14.40
N GLN A 303 8.02 62.35 15.48
CA GLN A 303 8.52 61.01 15.83
C GLN A 303 7.38 60.04 16.21
N ALA A 304 6.28 60.54 16.77
CA ALA A 304 5.11 59.75 17.12
C ALA A 304 4.17 59.45 15.94
N ARG A 305 4.28 60.20 14.85
CA ARG A 305 3.42 60.07 13.66
C ARG A 305 3.42 58.67 13.02
N PRO A 306 4.56 57.98 12.81
CA PRO A 306 4.57 56.63 12.24
C PRO A 306 3.88 55.60 13.16
N ALA A 307 4.03 55.75 14.48
CA ALA A 307 3.34 54.90 15.44
C ALA A 307 1.82 55.13 15.38
N ALA A 308 1.38 56.39 15.31
CA ALA A 308 -0.03 56.74 15.16
C ALA A 308 -0.66 56.21 13.86
N GLN A 309 0.09 56.23 12.75
CA GLN A 309 -0.34 55.63 11.49
C GLN A 309 -0.52 54.10 11.62
N SER A 310 0.34 53.44 12.40
CA SER A 310 0.30 52.00 12.60
C SER A 310 -0.82 51.54 13.54
N LEU A 311 -1.36 52.44 14.38
CA LEU A 311 -2.44 52.14 15.33
C LEU A 311 -3.84 52.11 14.70
N ASN A 312 -4.04 52.86 13.61
CA ASN A 312 -5.30 52.89 12.84
C ASN A 312 -6.57 53.10 13.70
N ASP A 313 -6.49 53.89 14.77
CA ASP A 313 -7.56 54.14 15.74
C ASP A 313 -7.91 55.64 15.90
N GLY A 314 -7.63 56.43 14.87
CA GLY A 314 -7.84 57.88 14.86
C GLY A 314 -6.65 58.69 15.39
N SER A 315 -5.66 58.04 16.01
CA SER A 315 -4.44 58.70 16.53
C SER A 315 -3.68 59.53 15.51
N LEU A 316 -3.69 59.14 14.23
CA LEU A 316 -3.02 59.91 13.16
C LEU A 316 -3.68 61.27 12.93
N ILE A 317 -5.02 61.32 12.96
CA ILE A 317 -5.79 62.56 12.83
C ILE A 317 -5.45 63.48 13.99
N THR A 318 -5.37 62.92 15.21
CA THR A 318 -4.97 63.66 16.41
C THR A 318 -3.57 64.26 16.28
N ILE A 319 -2.57 63.48 15.85
CA ILE A 319 -1.21 64.01 15.65
C ILE A 319 -1.17 65.09 14.58
N ASP A 320 -1.83 64.87 13.44
CA ASP A 320 -1.79 65.83 12.34
C ASP A 320 -2.46 67.16 12.74
N SER A 321 -3.55 67.11 13.52
CA SER A 321 -4.17 68.31 14.11
C SER A 321 -3.24 69.02 15.09
N LEU A 322 -2.58 68.28 16.00
CA LEU A 322 -1.66 68.87 16.98
C LEU A 322 -0.42 69.48 16.33
N LEU A 323 0.10 68.85 15.26
CA LEU A 323 1.20 69.39 14.46
C LEU A 323 0.81 70.73 13.83
N ASP A 324 -0.39 70.83 13.26
CA ASP A 324 -0.92 72.06 12.67
C ASP A 324 -1.07 73.15 13.73
N ASP A 325 -1.74 72.85 14.85
CA ASP A 325 -1.98 73.82 15.92
C ASP A 325 -0.68 74.30 16.57
N TRP A 326 0.25 73.39 16.89
CA TRP A 326 1.48 73.75 17.60
C TRP A 326 2.52 74.37 16.68
N SER A 327 2.42 74.17 15.37
CA SER A 327 3.25 74.90 14.40
C SER A 327 2.91 76.38 14.39
N ALA A 328 1.63 76.73 14.41
CA ALA A 328 1.19 78.12 14.53
C ALA A 328 1.66 78.76 15.85
N LEU A 329 1.62 78.02 16.96
CA LEU A 329 2.17 78.49 18.24
C LEU A 329 3.69 78.73 18.17
N ALA A 330 4.43 77.82 17.53
CA ALA A 330 5.88 77.94 17.38
C ALA A 330 6.29 79.20 16.58
N ASP A 331 5.41 79.68 15.70
CA ASP A 331 5.63 80.90 14.92
C ASP A 331 5.18 82.17 15.66
N TRP A 332 4.01 82.14 16.30
CA TRP A 332 3.43 83.32 16.95
C TRP A 332 4.05 83.65 18.30
N MET A 333 4.42 82.64 19.10
CA MET A 333 4.91 82.86 20.46
C MET A 333 6.24 83.63 20.52
N PRO A 334 7.27 83.32 19.71
CA PRO A 334 8.50 84.11 19.67
C PRO A 334 8.27 85.55 19.19
N GLN A 335 7.33 85.76 18.26
CA GLN A 335 6.97 87.09 17.78
C GLN A 335 6.28 87.91 18.88
N ALA A 336 5.35 87.28 19.62
CA ALA A 336 4.67 87.91 20.75
C ALA A 336 5.66 88.25 21.89
N ASP A 337 6.58 87.33 22.21
CA ASP A 337 7.66 87.55 23.17
C ASP A 337 8.56 88.72 22.74
N SER A 338 8.91 88.81 21.46
CA SER A 338 9.73 89.92 20.92
C SER A 338 8.99 91.26 21.01
N LEU A 339 7.69 91.30 20.72
CA LEU A 339 6.87 92.51 20.81
C LEU A 339 6.74 92.98 22.27
N ALA A 340 6.51 92.05 23.20
CA ALA A 340 6.46 92.36 24.62
C ALA A 340 7.81 92.91 25.12
N ALA A 341 8.93 92.36 24.63
CA ALA A 341 10.28 92.80 25.02
C ALA A 341 10.59 94.26 24.60
N ILE A 342 10.01 94.74 23.50
CA ILE A 342 10.15 96.14 23.05
C ILE A 342 9.02 97.06 23.58
N ALA A 343 8.29 96.61 24.60
CA ALA A 343 7.17 97.33 25.23
C ALA A 343 5.96 97.60 24.32
N GLU A 344 5.82 96.88 23.20
CA GLU A 344 4.64 96.90 22.33
C GLU A 344 3.53 95.99 22.89
N PHE A 345 3.11 96.26 24.14
CA PHE A 345 2.27 95.35 24.93
C PHE A 345 0.89 95.09 24.31
N ARG A 346 0.33 96.07 23.59
CA ARG A 346 -0.98 95.91 22.94
C ARG A 346 -0.92 94.86 21.84
N THR A 347 0.03 94.99 20.91
CA THR A 347 0.21 94.06 19.79
C THR A 347 0.66 92.69 20.30
N ALA A 348 1.55 92.65 21.30
CA ALA A 348 1.93 91.41 21.97
C ALA A 348 0.72 90.70 22.61
N SER A 349 -0.15 91.43 23.30
CA SER A 349 -1.35 90.85 23.93
C SER A 349 -2.33 90.26 22.92
N GLN A 350 -2.51 90.91 21.76
CA GLN A 350 -3.35 90.38 20.68
C GLN A 350 -2.78 89.08 20.10
N LEU A 351 -1.46 89.00 19.94
CA LEU A 351 -0.82 87.81 19.39
C LEU A 351 -0.81 86.65 20.39
N TYR A 352 -0.63 86.90 21.69
CA TYR A 352 -0.84 85.89 22.73
C TYR A 352 -2.30 85.44 22.82
N GLU A 353 -3.26 86.34 22.63
CA GLU A 353 -4.68 86.00 22.61
C GLU A 353 -5.00 85.09 21.41
N GLN A 354 -4.49 85.43 20.23
CA GLN A 354 -4.59 84.58 19.03
C GLN A 354 -3.96 83.19 19.23
N ALA A 355 -2.78 83.14 19.85
CA ALA A 355 -2.14 81.87 20.22
C ALA A 355 -2.99 81.06 21.21
N ASN A 356 -3.59 81.73 22.20
CA ASN A 356 -4.43 81.09 23.20
C ASN A 356 -5.73 80.56 22.60
N GLU A 357 -6.35 81.27 21.65
CA GLU A 357 -7.55 80.82 20.95
C GLU A 357 -7.27 79.59 20.07
N ARG A 358 -6.11 79.57 19.41
CA ARG A 358 -5.72 78.47 18.52
C ARG A 358 -5.45 77.18 19.29
N SER A 359 -4.69 77.26 20.37
CA SER A 359 -4.39 76.09 21.19
C SER A 359 -4.04 76.53 22.62
N PRO A 360 -5.05 76.62 23.51
CA PRO A 360 -4.84 77.09 24.87
C PRO A 360 -3.79 76.27 25.62
N ASP A 361 -2.98 76.94 26.43
CA ASP A 361 -2.15 76.32 27.44
C ASP A 361 -1.82 77.30 28.58
N ALA A 362 -1.34 76.76 29.71
CA ALA A 362 -1.04 77.55 30.90
C ALA A 362 0.11 78.54 30.70
N TYR A 363 1.02 78.29 29.75
CA TYR A 363 2.15 79.18 29.45
C TYR A 363 1.68 80.42 28.69
N ILE A 364 0.87 80.23 27.65
CA ILE A 364 0.26 81.29 26.86
C ILE A 364 -0.65 82.14 27.74
N ASP A 365 -1.49 81.52 28.58
CA ASP A 365 -2.38 82.25 29.49
C ASP A 365 -1.59 83.12 30.48
N ASN A 366 -0.50 82.60 31.03
CA ASN A 366 0.38 83.37 31.93
C ASN A 366 1.06 84.53 31.18
N LYS A 367 1.58 84.29 29.98
CA LYS A 367 2.19 85.33 29.13
C LYS A 367 1.18 86.42 28.75
N LEU A 368 -0.03 86.03 28.36
CA LEU A 368 -1.12 86.94 28.05
C LEU A 368 -1.48 87.81 29.27
N ARG A 369 -1.63 87.19 30.44
CA ARG A 369 -1.95 87.88 31.70
C ARG A 369 -0.86 88.87 32.08
N GLN A 370 0.41 88.44 32.11
CA GLN A 370 1.56 89.30 32.40
C GLN A 370 1.63 90.49 31.43
N THR A 371 1.41 90.23 30.14
CA THR A 371 1.46 91.28 29.11
C THR A 371 0.30 92.27 29.26
N ARG A 372 -0.90 91.80 29.60
CA ARG A 372 -2.06 92.66 29.91
C ARG A 372 -1.84 93.49 31.18
N GLU A 373 -1.20 92.93 32.20
CA GLU A 373 -0.80 93.68 33.40
C GLU A 373 0.22 94.78 33.06
N GLN A 374 1.24 94.47 32.25
CA GLN A 374 2.21 95.47 31.80
C GLN A 374 1.57 96.56 30.92
N LEU A 375 0.63 96.18 30.05
CA LEU A 375 -0.18 97.12 29.29
C LEU A 375 -0.97 98.07 30.21
N GLU A 376 -1.56 97.54 31.28
CA GLU A 376 -2.30 98.32 32.28
C GLU A 376 -1.39 99.29 33.04
N ILE A 377 -0.21 98.83 33.45
CA ILE A 377 0.78 99.65 34.16
C ILE A 377 1.27 100.79 33.24
N ALA A 378 1.63 100.47 32.00
CA ALA A 378 2.08 101.46 31.02
C ALA A 378 0.98 102.49 30.71
N PHE A 379 -0.27 102.04 30.58
CA PHE A 379 -1.43 102.92 30.41
C PHE A 379 -1.59 103.90 31.58
N LYS A 380 -1.55 103.41 32.83
CA LYS A 380 -1.65 104.24 34.03
C LYS A 380 -0.48 105.21 34.19
N ASP A 381 0.75 104.81 33.86
CA ASP A 381 1.91 105.71 33.87
C ASP A 381 1.72 106.88 32.89
N TYR A 382 1.23 106.60 31.67
CA TYR A 382 0.92 107.67 30.71
C TYR A 382 -0.19 108.61 31.21
N LEU A 383 -1.23 108.10 31.86
CA LEU A 383 -2.27 108.95 32.48
C LEU A 383 -1.71 109.83 33.59
N GLY A 384 -0.94 109.25 34.52
CA GLY A 384 -0.33 110.00 35.61
C GLY A 384 0.63 111.09 35.12
N ARG A 385 1.42 110.80 34.07
CA ARG A 385 2.27 111.81 33.41
C ARG A 385 1.43 112.89 32.71
N ALA A 386 0.35 112.51 32.05
CA ALA A 386 -0.54 113.46 31.39
C ALA A 386 -1.19 114.43 32.38
N GLU A 387 -1.70 113.93 33.51
CA GLU A 387 -2.25 114.72 34.61
C GLU A 387 -1.20 115.65 35.24
N ALA A 388 0.00 115.14 35.49
CA ALA A 388 1.10 115.96 36.02
C ALA A 388 1.45 117.12 35.08
N MET A 389 1.47 116.87 33.76
CA MET A 389 1.74 117.91 32.76
C MET A 389 0.59 118.93 32.65
N LEU A 390 -0.67 118.50 32.80
CA LEU A 390 -1.83 119.41 32.87
C LEU A 390 -1.74 120.34 34.07
N ASN A 391 -1.47 119.78 35.25
CA ASN A 391 -1.34 120.54 36.50
C ASN A 391 -0.18 121.55 36.43
N ALA A 392 0.87 121.24 35.68
CA ALA A 392 1.99 122.15 35.40
C ALA A 392 1.70 123.20 34.31
N GLY A 393 0.48 123.26 33.77
CA GLY A 393 0.08 124.18 32.69
C GLY A 393 0.61 123.80 31.29
N GLN A 394 1.25 122.64 31.14
CA GLN A 394 1.87 122.18 29.89
C GLN A 394 0.88 121.38 29.02
N ARG A 395 -0.20 122.04 28.58
CA ARG A 395 -1.35 121.41 27.89
C ARG A 395 -0.96 120.57 26.66
N SER A 396 -0.05 121.05 25.81
CA SER A 396 0.38 120.32 24.60
C SER A 396 1.10 119.00 24.93
N ARG A 397 1.93 118.97 25.98
CA ARG A 397 2.61 117.74 26.41
C ARG A 397 1.66 116.76 27.07
N ALA A 398 0.68 117.26 27.83
CA ALA A 398 -0.38 116.43 28.38
C ALA A 398 -1.21 115.74 27.30
N ILE A 399 -1.57 116.45 26.22
CA ILE A 399 -2.25 115.87 25.07
C ILE A 399 -1.41 114.72 24.47
N GLY A 400 -0.10 114.91 24.31
CA GLY A 400 0.79 113.85 23.81
C GLY A 400 0.81 112.59 24.70
N PHE A 401 0.79 112.73 26.03
CA PHE A 401 0.71 111.58 26.94
C PHE A 401 -0.67 110.92 26.96
N TYR A 402 -1.77 111.68 26.87
CA TYR A 402 -3.10 111.08 26.69
C TYR A 402 -3.26 110.38 25.34
N GLU A 403 -2.64 110.90 24.26
CA GLU A 403 -2.59 110.23 22.96
C GLU A 403 -1.80 108.91 23.03
N ALA A 404 -0.69 108.89 23.76
CA ALA A 404 0.07 107.66 24.03
C ALA A 404 -0.75 106.65 24.86
N ALA A 405 -1.46 107.10 25.90
CA ALA A 405 -2.40 106.25 26.67
C ALA A 405 -3.51 105.69 25.76
N ARG A 406 -4.10 106.53 24.89
CA ARG A 406 -5.11 106.11 23.92
C ARG A 406 -4.57 105.12 22.89
N ALA A 407 -3.29 105.20 22.52
CA ALA A 407 -2.68 104.23 21.60
C ALA A 407 -2.62 102.82 22.22
N LEU A 408 -2.38 102.73 23.54
CA LEU A 408 -2.40 101.49 24.30
C LEU A 408 -3.82 100.95 24.51
N LYS A 409 -4.80 101.83 24.81
CA LYS A 409 -6.23 101.49 24.94
C LYS A 409 -7.11 102.45 24.14
N PRO A 410 -7.38 102.18 22.85
CA PRO A 410 -8.13 103.09 21.99
C PRO A 410 -9.59 103.30 22.39
N ASN A 411 -10.15 102.31 23.07
CA ASN A 411 -11.56 102.26 23.44
C ASN A 411 -11.80 102.74 24.87
N ASP A 412 -10.78 103.29 25.55
CA ASP A 412 -10.96 103.85 26.89
C ASP A 412 -11.80 105.14 26.82
N PRO A 413 -13.03 105.15 27.39
CA PRO A 413 -13.96 106.26 27.23
C PRO A 413 -13.51 107.52 27.97
N GLU A 414 -12.75 107.36 29.05
CA GLU A 414 -12.31 108.44 29.91
C GLU A 414 -11.20 109.26 29.22
N VAL A 415 -10.21 108.58 28.64
CA VAL A 415 -9.14 109.23 27.86
C VAL A 415 -9.68 109.93 26.62
N ALA A 416 -10.66 109.33 25.93
CA ALA A 416 -11.28 109.90 24.74
C ALA A 416 -12.00 111.22 25.05
N GLU A 417 -12.70 111.27 26.19
CA GLU A 417 -13.40 112.46 26.65
C GLU A 417 -12.44 113.56 27.11
N ILE A 418 -11.41 113.20 27.88
CA ILE A 418 -10.38 114.16 28.33
C ILE A 418 -9.66 114.78 27.14
N LEU A 419 -9.26 114.00 26.13
CA LEU A 419 -8.65 114.53 24.91
C LEU A 419 -9.59 115.45 24.12
N ARG A 420 -10.91 115.19 24.13
CA ARG A 420 -11.91 116.05 23.48
C ARG A 420 -12.00 117.41 24.17
N GLN A 421 -12.07 117.42 25.50
CA GLN A 421 -12.10 118.63 26.31
C GLN A 421 -10.80 119.43 26.21
N LEU A 422 -9.65 118.75 26.22
CA LEU A 422 -8.34 119.40 26.11
C LEU A 422 -8.03 119.97 24.72
N ARG A 423 -8.83 119.66 23.70
CA ARG A 423 -8.69 120.22 22.34
C ARG A 423 -9.64 121.40 22.04
N GLN A 424 -10.63 121.64 22.92
CA GLN A 424 -11.52 122.82 22.87
C GLN A 424 -10.89 123.99 23.63
#